data_AF-A0ABD2VRC6-F1
#
_entry.id   AF-A0ABD2VRC6-F1
#
_cell.length_a   1.000
_cell.length_b   1.000
_cell.length_c   1.000
_cell.angle_alpha   90.00
_cell.angle_beta   90.00
_cell.angle_gamma   90.00
#
_symmetry.space_group_name_H-M   'P 1'
#
loop_
_entity.id
_entity.type
_entity.pdbx_description
1 polymer ?
#
loop_
_entity_poly.entity_id
_entity_poly.type
_entity_poly.pdbx_seq_one_letter_code
_entity_poly.pdbx_strand_id
1 'polypeptide(L)'
;MCLVVGTCCRGFKENSTSDVIFSSATAKEVGQSLVQYFWEAFPAGSGPIDRTTYMFTYVDPQPGSPQLEELLEDYWDLMPKYQGVSFDDLEILRIIFGIFPTYRDSPLPAAFDRILQFGDASGIQSPVSFGGFGSLTRHLGRLTTGIYEALEGNFLDSKSLSMLNPYMPNLSSSWLFQRAMSAKKQSNVPPDFINELLFANFISMQKLGDPVLRPFLQVGIPVLLEWFGHFIMLGYYTFLSTFLDPTIRPLIESFPAKMRYEWKRGLEAWQYGAGLDYKLSPSEAHETAKRSDPSKEIFSTDSLK
;
A
#
# COMPACT_ATOMS: atom_id res chain seq x y z
N MET A 1 3.78 11.23 1.46
CA MET A 1 5.12 10.64 1.21
C MET A 1 5.43 9.67 2.33
N CYS A 2 6.23 8.64 2.03
CA CYS A 2 6.80 7.76 3.05
C CYS A 2 8.31 7.86 3.04
N LEU A 3 8.87 7.98 4.24
CA LEU A 3 10.31 7.93 4.48
C LEU A 3 10.60 6.60 5.15
N VAL A 4 11.51 5.82 4.58
CA VAL A 4 11.92 4.52 5.14
C VAL A 4 13.42 4.52 5.41
N VAL A 5 13.79 3.86 6.49
CA VAL A 5 15.16 3.46 6.83
C VAL A 5 15.14 2.02 7.31
N GLY A 6 16.26 1.31 7.27
CA GLY A 6 16.30 -0.08 7.67
C GLY A 6 17.64 -0.76 7.45
N THR A 7 17.70 -2.03 7.81
CA THR A 7 18.85 -2.89 7.54
C THR A 7 18.43 -4.29 7.18
N CYS A 8 19.32 -4.99 6.49
CA CYS A 8 19.38 -6.45 6.55
C CYS A 8 20.57 -6.82 7.45
N CYS A 9 20.30 -7.57 8.50
CA CYS A 9 21.29 -8.02 9.46
C CYS A 9 21.25 -9.55 9.60
N ARG A 10 22.40 -10.13 9.92
CA ARG A 10 22.57 -11.55 10.25
C ARG A 10 22.81 -11.72 11.74
N GLY A 11 22.24 -12.77 12.32
CA GLY A 11 22.46 -13.13 13.74
C GLY A 11 21.18 -13.35 14.55
N PHE A 12 20.00 -13.29 13.91
CA PHE A 12 18.73 -13.50 14.59
C PHE A 12 18.53 -14.98 14.96
N LYS A 13 18.28 -15.25 16.24
CA LYS A 13 18.05 -16.62 16.76
C LYS A 13 16.65 -17.14 16.43
N GLU A 14 15.64 -16.28 16.57
CA GLU A 14 14.26 -16.58 16.20
C GLU A 14 13.84 -15.71 15.01
N ASN A 15 13.69 -16.32 13.83
CA ASN A 15 13.45 -15.60 12.58
C ASN A 15 12.45 -16.33 11.68
N SER A 16 11.33 -16.77 12.26
CA SER A 16 10.26 -17.49 11.57
C SER A 16 9.00 -16.64 11.34
N THR A 17 8.90 -15.48 12.00
CA THR A 17 7.73 -14.60 11.96
C THR A 17 7.99 -13.34 11.15
N SER A 18 6.93 -12.65 10.76
CA SER A 18 6.99 -11.37 10.07
C SER A 18 6.03 -10.38 10.71
N ASP A 19 6.44 -9.12 10.73
CA ASP A 19 5.62 -8.01 11.21
C ASP A 19 5.21 -7.15 10.02
N VAL A 20 3.91 -6.87 9.90
CA VAL A 20 3.35 -6.03 8.83
C VAL A 20 2.70 -4.81 9.48
N ILE A 21 3.32 -3.64 9.31
CA ILE A 21 2.84 -2.35 9.84
C ILE A 21 2.59 -2.41 11.36
N PHE A 22 3.66 -2.64 12.11
CA PHE A 22 3.64 -2.61 13.57
C PHE A 22 3.93 -1.19 14.10
N SER A 23 3.20 -0.74 15.12
CA SER A 23 3.49 0.52 15.82
C SER A 23 3.20 0.36 17.31
N SER A 24 4.15 0.77 18.13
CA SER A 24 4.02 0.83 19.60
C SER A 24 4.55 2.13 20.21
N ALA A 25 5.12 3.01 19.39
CA ALA A 25 5.66 4.29 19.82
C ALA A 25 4.57 5.37 19.87
N THR A 26 4.73 6.36 20.73
CA THR A 26 3.94 7.60 20.65
C THR A 26 4.47 8.47 19.51
N ALA A 27 3.62 9.34 18.96
CA ALA A 27 4.08 10.33 17.99
C ALA A 27 5.20 11.21 18.60
N LYS A 28 6.29 11.41 17.86
CA LYS A 28 7.52 12.10 18.31
C LYS A 28 7.87 13.24 17.36
N GLU A 29 8.53 14.28 17.87
CA GLU A 29 9.12 15.31 17.03
C GLU A 29 10.46 14.87 16.46
N VAL A 30 10.62 15.04 15.14
CA VAL A 30 11.87 14.82 14.41
C VAL A 30 12.08 16.00 13.47
N GLY A 31 13.20 16.70 13.66
CA GLY A 31 13.42 18.00 13.04
C GLY A 31 12.27 18.96 13.35
N GLN A 32 11.61 19.47 12.30
CA GLN A 32 10.46 20.38 12.44
C GLN A 32 9.11 19.68 12.28
N SER A 33 9.07 18.35 12.20
CA SER A 33 7.88 17.56 11.91
C SER A 33 7.47 16.69 13.09
N LEU A 34 6.18 16.37 13.18
CA LEU A 34 5.67 15.34 14.08
C LEU A 34 5.53 14.05 13.28
N VAL A 35 6.08 12.95 13.77
CA VAL A 35 6.11 11.66 13.06
C VAL A 35 5.57 10.54 13.94
N GLN A 36 5.01 9.54 13.29
CA GLN A 36 4.70 8.24 13.88
C GLN A 36 5.58 7.19 13.23
N TYR A 37 6.27 6.37 14.04
CA TYR A 37 7.09 5.28 13.52
C TYR A 37 6.31 3.99 13.41
N PHE A 38 6.47 3.37 12.26
CA PHE A 38 5.96 2.05 11.93
C PHE A 38 7.13 1.14 11.62
N TRP A 39 6.93 -0.15 11.89
CA TRP A 39 7.93 -1.17 11.68
C TRP A 39 7.39 -2.28 10.79
N GLU A 40 8.29 -2.80 9.97
CA GLU A 40 8.10 -4.05 9.23
C GLU A 40 9.35 -4.89 9.41
N ALA A 41 9.17 -6.20 9.51
CA ALA A 41 10.30 -7.10 9.64
C ALA A 41 10.02 -8.47 9.02
N PHE A 42 10.98 -8.98 8.26
CA PHE A 42 10.83 -10.20 7.47
C PHE A 42 12.12 -11.03 7.49
N PRO A 43 12.03 -12.37 7.55
CA PRO A 43 13.16 -13.23 7.24
C PRO A 43 13.69 -12.94 5.84
N ALA A 44 15.01 -12.78 5.70
CA ALA A 44 15.63 -12.49 4.43
C ALA A 44 15.96 -13.78 3.67
N GLY A 45 15.81 -13.77 2.35
CA GLY A 45 16.15 -14.92 1.51
C GLY A 45 17.65 -15.25 1.45
N SER A 46 18.51 -14.42 2.04
CA SER A 46 19.97 -14.62 2.06
C SER A 46 20.45 -15.65 3.09
N GLY A 47 19.62 -15.99 4.08
CA GLY A 47 19.97 -16.98 5.09
C GLY A 47 18.89 -17.13 6.17
N PRO A 48 18.85 -18.27 6.88
CA PRO A 48 17.81 -18.55 7.89
C PRO A 48 17.86 -17.61 9.10
N ILE A 49 19.03 -17.04 9.39
CA ILE A 49 19.28 -16.11 10.51
C ILE A 49 19.44 -14.65 10.04
N ASP A 50 19.15 -14.39 8.77
CA ASP A 50 19.20 -13.06 8.17
C ASP A 50 17.79 -12.47 8.21
N ARG A 51 17.66 -11.23 8.71
CA ARG A 51 16.36 -10.54 8.82
C ARG A 51 16.49 -9.14 8.29
N THR A 52 15.48 -8.72 7.53
CA THR A 52 15.34 -7.32 7.11
C THR A 52 14.35 -6.64 8.02
N THR A 53 14.73 -5.49 8.57
CA THR A 53 13.86 -4.65 9.39
C THR A 53 13.80 -3.25 8.81
N TYR A 54 12.59 -2.71 8.72
CA TYR A 54 12.31 -1.37 8.23
C TYR A 54 11.66 -0.56 9.36
N MET A 55 12.07 0.70 9.49
CA MET A 55 11.33 1.72 10.20
C MET A 55 10.92 2.78 9.19
N PHE A 56 9.65 3.17 9.21
CA PHE A 56 9.15 4.17 8.28
C PHE A 56 8.14 5.11 8.93
N THR A 57 7.92 6.24 8.28
CA THR A 57 6.92 7.21 8.68
C THR A 57 6.27 7.87 7.48
N TYR A 58 5.00 8.25 7.66
CA TYR A 58 4.23 8.99 6.68
C TYR A 58 4.27 10.49 6.98
N VAL A 59 4.65 11.28 5.99
CA VAL A 59 4.74 12.73 6.10
C VAL A 59 4.13 13.42 4.89
N ASP A 60 3.57 14.61 5.12
CA ASP A 60 3.25 15.57 4.07
C ASP A 60 4.57 16.24 3.61
N PRO A 61 4.89 16.26 2.30
CA PRO A 61 6.14 16.83 1.81
C PRO A 61 6.14 18.35 1.96
N GLN A 62 7.05 18.86 2.80
CA GLN A 62 7.18 20.30 3.07
C GLN A 62 8.61 20.64 3.53
N PRO A 63 9.06 21.90 3.41
CA PRO A 63 10.28 22.34 4.07
C PRO A 63 10.23 21.99 5.56
N GLY A 64 11.29 21.36 6.09
CA GLY A 64 11.33 20.88 7.48
C GLY A 64 10.77 19.47 7.70
N SER A 65 10.40 18.73 6.64
CA SER A 65 10.23 17.28 6.71
C SER A 65 11.52 16.61 7.25
N PRO A 66 11.41 15.49 7.97
CA PRO A 66 12.56 14.77 8.50
C PRO A 66 13.56 14.39 7.41
N GLN A 67 14.84 14.46 7.73
CA GLN A 67 15.90 13.91 6.90
C GLN A 67 15.99 12.38 7.10
N LEU A 68 16.48 11.67 6.08
CA LEU A 68 16.67 10.22 6.18
C LEU A 68 17.75 9.87 7.20
N GLU A 69 18.74 10.75 7.35
CA GLU A 69 19.80 10.66 8.34
C GLU A 69 19.24 10.72 9.76
N GLU A 70 18.34 11.66 10.05
CA GLU A 70 17.67 11.76 11.36
C GLU A 70 16.85 10.50 11.69
N LEU A 71 16.16 9.96 10.67
CA LEU A 71 15.42 8.70 10.80
C LEU A 71 16.35 7.52 11.04
N LEU A 72 17.52 7.50 10.39
CA LEU A 72 18.48 6.42 10.51
C LEU A 72 19.15 6.42 11.90
N GLU A 73 19.42 7.59 12.48
CA GLU A 73 19.88 7.71 13.88
C GLU A 73 18.84 7.14 14.86
N ASP A 74 17.57 7.54 14.72
CA ASP A 74 16.49 6.99 15.53
C ASP A 74 16.33 5.47 15.33
N TYR A 75 16.55 4.98 14.11
CA TYR A 75 16.48 3.55 13.81
C TYR A 75 17.53 2.75 14.58
N TRP A 76 18.78 3.23 14.65
CA TRP A 76 19.85 2.55 15.38
C TRP A 76 19.53 2.40 16.87
N ASP A 77 18.93 3.43 17.47
CA ASP A 77 18.54 3.43 18.88
C ASP A 77 17.32 2.55 19.20
N LEU A 78 16.39 2.45 18.25
CA LEU A 78 15.09 1.81 18.46
C LEU A 78 15.03 0.36 18.00
N MET A 79 15.74 0.00 16.92
CA MET A 79 15.66 -1.35 16.33
C MET A 79 16.03 -2.47 17.31
N PRO A 80 17.09 -2.38 18.15
CA PRO A 80 17.42 -3.41 19.13
C PRO A 80 16.27 -3.69 20.10
N LYS A 81 15.57 -2.64 20.54
CA LYS A 81 14.43 -2.73 21.46
C LYS A 81 13.22 -3.35 20.76
N TYR A 82 12.96 -2.95 19.52
CA TYR A 82 11.88 -3.50 18.70
C TYR A 82 12.05 -5.01 18.47
N GLN A 83 13.27 -5.46 18.16
CA GLN A 83 13.55 -6.87 17.88
C GLN A 83 13.91 -7.71 19.12
N GLY A 84 14.11 -7.07 20.28
CA GLY A 84 14.53 -7.77 21.50
C GLY A 84 15.94 -8.37 21.40
N VAL A 85 16.85 -7.71 20.69
CA VAL A 85 18.22 -8.18 20.41
C VAL A 85 19.27 -7.17 20.86
N SER A 86 20.51 -7.62 21.06
CA SER A 86 21.67 -6.73 21.16
C SER A 86 22.20 -6.43 19.77
N PHE A 87 22.62 -5.20 19.52
CA PHE A 87 23.21 -4.82 18.25
C PHE A 87 24.60 -5.46 18.03
N ASP A 88 25.34 -5.71 19.12
CA ASP A 88 26.65 -6.39 19.09
C ASP A 88 26.57 -7.86 18.62
N ASP A 89 25.37 -8.46 18.70
CA ASP A 89 25.12 -9.83 18.24
C ASP A 89 24.83 -9.90 16.73
N LEU A 90 24.77 -8.75 16.04
CA LEU A 90 24.33 -8.65 14.65
C LEU A 90 25.46 -8.21 13.71
N GLU A 91 25.54 -8.87 12.56
CA GLU A 91 26.34 -8.45 11.41
C GLU A 91 25.45 -7.66 10.44
N ILE A 92 25.77 -6.38 10.21
CA ILE A 92 25.06 -5.57 9.21
C ILE A 92 25.49 -5.99 7.81
N LEU A 93 24.55 -6.55 7.05
CA LEU A 93 24.79 -6.94 5.65
C LEU A 93 24.46 -5.80 4.68
N ARG A 94 23.45 -4.99 5.00
CA ARG A 94 22.99 -3.88 4.16
C ARG A 94 22.26 -2.82 4.99
N ILE A 95 22.46 -1.57 4.62
CA ILE A 95 21.65 -0.43 5.07
C ILE A 95 20.69 -0.02 3.95
N ILE A 96 19.46 0.32 4.32
CA ILE A 96 18.38 0.71 3.41
C ILE A 96 17.85 2.07 3.86
N PHE A 97 17.65 2.96 2.90
CA PHE A 97 16.92 4.20 3.10
C PHE A 97 16.26 4.61 1.79
N GLY A 98 15.13 5.29 1.87
CA GLY A 98 14.38 5.63 0.67
C GLY A 98 13.20 6.55 0.92
N ILE A 99 12.76 7.20 -0.16
CA ILE A 99 11.59 8.07 -0.18
C ILE A 99 10.62 7.50 -1.19
N PHE A 100 9.42 7.17 -0.74
CA PHE A 100 8.35 6.71 -1.62
C PHE A 100 7.30 7.81 -1.79
N PRO A 101 7.23 8.45 -2.97
CA PRO A 101 6.15 9.36 -3.29
C PRO A 101 4.87 8.56 -3.49
N THR A 102 3.77 9.14 -3.01
CA THR A 102 2.43 8.58 -3.18
C THR A 102 1.50 9.70 -3.62
N TYR A 103 0.62 9.39 -4.56
CA TYR A 103 -0.28 10.36 -5.15
C TYR A 103 -1.73 10.00 -4.79
N ARG A 104 -2.55 11.04 -4.63
CA ARG A 104 -3.98 10.88 -4.38
C ARG A 104 -4.69 10.30 -5.60
N ASP A 105 -4.42 10.92 -6.75
CA ASP A 105 -4.94 10.52 -8.05
C ASP A 105 -3.86 9.69 -8.74
N SER A 106 -3.89 8.38 -8.50
CA SER A 106 -2.92 7.45 -9.06
C SER A 106 -3.60 6.29 -9.80
N PRO A 107 -2.90 5.67 -10.76
CA PRO A 107 -1.61 6.07 -11.35
C PRO A 107 -1.68 7.40 -12.13
N LEU A 108 -0.52 8.01 -12.36
CA LEU A 108 -0.43 9.29 -13.06
C LEU A 108 -0.72 9.14 -14.56
N PRO A 109 -1.51 10.05 -15.16
CA PRO A 109 -1.77 10.04 -16.59
C PRO A 109 -0.52 10.44 -17.38
N ALA A 110 -0.43 9.96 -18.62
CA ALA A 110 0.64 10.33 -19.53
C ALA A 110 0.48 11.81 -19.94
N ALA A 111 1.46 12.63 -19.59
CA ALA A 111 1.43 14.07 -19.89
C ALA A 111 1.79 14.42 -21.34
N PHE A 112 2.48 13.53 -22.06
CA PHE A 112 3.01 13.79 -23.40
C PHE A 112 2.75 12.64 -24.35
N ASP A 113 2.69 12.96 -25.65
CA ASP A 113 2.66 11.95 -26.70
C ASP A 113 3.94 11.12 -26.64
N ARG A 114 3.80 9.81 -26.84
CA ARG A 114 4.90 8.83 -26.91
C ARG A 114 5.72 8.72 -25.61
N ILE A 115 5.24 9.26 -24.49
CA ILE A 115 5.88 9.14 -23.17
C ILE A 115 4.89 8.51 -22.19
N LEU A 116 5.26 7.37 -21.62
CA LEU A 116 4.48 6.64 -20.61
C LEU A 116 5.33 6.42 -19.36
N GLN A 117 4.78 6.73 -18.18
CA GLN A 117 5.41 6.44 -16.91
C GLN A 117 5.20 4.97 -16.53
N PHE A 118 6.20 4.37 -15.91
CA PHE A 118 6.20 2.94 -15.54
C PHE A 118 6.83 2.72 -14.15
N GLY A 119 6.35 1.72 -13.42
CA GLY A 119 6.79 1.45 -12.04
C GLY A 119 6.55 2.65 -11.12
N ASP A 120 7.52 2.96 -10.26
CA ASP A 120 7.37 4.03 -9.28
C ASP A 120 7.10 5.41 -9.91
N ALA A 121 7.58 5.63 -11.14
CA ALA A 121 7.34 6.86 -11.88
C ALA A 121 5.86 7.05 -12.28
N SER A 122 5.08 5.96 -12.39
CA SER A 122 3.64 6.07 -12.63
C SER A 122 2.83 6.26 -11.35
N GLY A 123 3.44 6.08 -10.17
CA GLY A 123 2.72 6.18 -8.89
C GLY A 123 1.71 5.05 -8.67
N ILE A 124 1.86 3.92 -9.38
CA ILE A 124 0.95 2.76 -9.27
C ILE A 124 1.16 1.93 -8.00
N GLN A 125 2.22 2.20 -7.21
CA GLN A 125 2.42 1.52 -5.94
C GLN A 125 1.29 1.80 -4.93
N SER A 126 1.07 0.82 -4.04
CA SER A 126 0.20 1.00 -2.88
C SER A 126 0.73 2.13 -1.98
N PRO A 127 -0.10 3.12 -1.64
CA PRO A 127 0.27 4.18 -0.72
C PRO A 127 0.54 3.73 0.73
N VAL A 128 0.11 2.53 1.10
CA VAL A 128 0.20 2.00 2.48
C VAL A 128 1.30 0.97 2.63
N SER A 129 1.41 0.03 1.69
CA SER A 129 2.37 -1.08 1.78
C SER A 129 3.62 -0.86 0.94
N PHE A 130 3.69 0.21 0.15
CA PHE A 130 4.86 0.61 -0.65
C PHE A 130 5.45 -0.47 -1.56
N GLY A 131 4.68 -1.52 -1.85
CA GLY A 131 5.12 -2.64 -2.67
C GLY A 131 5.15 -2.28 -4.16
N GLY A 132 6.09 -1.42 -4.58
CA GLY A 132 6.27 -1.04 -5.99
C GLY A 132 6.51 -2.24 -6.90
N PHE A 133 7.38 -3.17 -6.47
CA PHE A 133 7.61 -4.43 -7.20
C PHE A 133 6.35 -5.31 -7.27
N GLY A 134 5.62 -5.49 -6.16
CA GLY A 134 4.39 -6.29 -6.13
C GLY A 134 3.28 -5.69 -6.99
N SER A 135 3.14 -4.36 -6.97
CA SER A 135 2.25 -3.63 -7.87
C SER A 135 2.67 -3.81 -9.34
N LEU A 136 3.98 -3.74 -9.62
CA LEU A 136 4.49 -3.92 -10.96
C LEU A 136 4.21 -5.32 -11.51
N THR A 137 4.49 -6.38 -10.74
CA THR A 137 4.23 -7.76 -11.17
C THR A 137 2.74 -8.02 -11.39
N ARG A 138 1.88 -7.46 -10.53
CA ARG A 138 0.40 -7.48 -10.70
C ARG A 138 -0.04 -6.85 -12.01
N HIS A 139 0.57 -5.73 -12.42
CA HIS A 139 0.16 -4.98 -13.60
C HIS A 139 0.98 -5.28 -14.87
N LEU A 140 2.05 -6.06 -14.77
CA LEU A 140 2.98 -6.30 -15.88
C LEU A 140 2.27 -6.88 -17.12
N GLY A 141 1.39 -7.86 -16.92
CA GLY A 141 0.66 -8.51 -18.00
C GLY A 141 -0.25 -7.53 -18.78
N ARG A 142 -1.08 -6.76 -18.06
CA ARG A 142 -1.98 -5.76 -18.68
C ARG A 142 -1.20 -4.63 -19.35
N LEU A 143 -0.14 -4.13 -18.71
CA LEU A 143 0.65 -3.02 -19.23
C LEU A 143 1.42 -3.42 -20.47
N THR A 144 2.07 -4.58 -20.46
CA THR A 144 2.78 -5.11 -21.63
C THR A 144 1.83 -5.27 -22.80
N THR A 145 0.70 -5.95 -22.58
CA THR A 145 -0.32 -6.17 -23.63
C THR A 145 -0.84 -4.86 -24.19
N GLY A 146 -1.17 -3.91 -23.31
CA GLY A 146 -1.70 -2.63 -23.74
C GLY A 146 -0.69 -1.73 -24.45
N ILE A 147 0.59 -1.80 -24.07
CA ILE A 147 1.68 -1.10 -24.77
C ILE A 147 1.85 -1.68 -26.19
N TYR A 148 1.81 -3.01 -26.35
CA TYR A 148 1.84 -3.62 -27.68
C TYR A 148 0.66 -3.17 -28.54
N GLU A 149 -0.58 -3.22 -28.02
CA GLU A 149 -1.77 -2.76 -28.74
C GLU A 149 -1.68 -1.26 -29.11
N ALA A 150 -1.12 -0.42 -28.22
CA ALA A 150 -0.94 1.00 -28.49
C ALA A 150 0.11 1.26 -29.58
N LEU A 151 1.20 0.51 -29.59
CA LEU A 151 2.24 0.61 -30.62
C LEU A 151 1.72 0.14 -31.99
N GLU A 152 1.06 -1.01 -32.05
CA GLU A 152 0.48 -1.56 -33.28
C GLU A 152 -0.59 -0.66 -33.89
N GLY A 153 -1.45 -0.08 -33.04
CA GLY A 153 -2.50 0.85 -33.45
C GLY A 153 -2.03 2.29 -33.69
N ASN A 154 -0.76 2.61 -33.39
CA ASN A 154 -0.24 3.98 -33.30
C ASN A 154 -1.10 4.90 -32.39
N PHE A 155 -1.59 4.36 -31.28
CA PHE A 155 -2.34 5.06 -30.23
C PHE A 155 -1.40 5.66 -29.19
N LEU A 156 -0.47 6.48 -29.67
CA LEU A 156 0.65 6.99 -28.87
C LEU A 156 0.46 8.46 -28.48
N ASP A 157 -0.74 8.99 -28.64
CA ASP A 157 -1.14 10.26 -28.05
C ASP A 157 -1.29 10.14 -26.53
N SER A 158 -1.06 11.25 -25.82
CA SER A 158 -1.10 11.33 -24.35
C SER A 158 -2.41 10.79 -23.75
N LYS A 159 -3.55 11.05 -24.39
CA LYS A 159 -4.86 10.58 -23.95
C LYS A 159 -4.93 9.05 -23.96
N SER A 160 -4.45 8.42 -25.03
CA SER A 160 -4.50 6.97 -25.21
C SER A 160 -3.52 6.23 -24.31
N LEU A 161 -2.34 6.80 -24.12
CA LEU A 161 -1.34 6.28 -23.19
C LEU A 161 -1.83 6.40 -21.73
N SER A 162 -2.56 7.47 -21.40
CA SER A 162 -3.15 7.64 -20.07
C SER A 162 -4.14 6.51 -19.71
N MET A 163 -4.76 5.86 -20.69
CA MET A 163 -5.66 4.73 -20.43
C MET A 163 -4.92 3.46 -19.97
N LEU A 164 -3.60 3.37 -20.15
CA LEU A 164 -2.78 2.29 -19.58
C LEU A 164 -2.55 2.48 -18.08
N ASN A 165 -2.68 3.71 -17.59
CA ASN A 165 -2.55 4.09 -16.18
C ASN A 165 -3.86 4.77 -15.74
N PRO A 166 -5.00 4.05 -15.80
CA PRO A 166 -6.29 4.66 -15.51
C PRO A 166 -6.41 4.92 -14.02
N TYR A 167 -7.19 5.93 -13.63
CA TYR A 167 -7.52 6.19 -12.24
C TYR A 167 -8.02 4.91 -11.52
N MET A 168 -7.41 4.62 -10.36
CA MET A 168 -7.66 3.42 -9.56
C MET A 168 -8.25 3.79 -8.20
N PRO A 169 -9.58 3.63 -7.99
CA PRO A 169 -10.22 4.03 -6.73
C PRO A 169 -9.73 3.26 -5.51
N ASN A 170 -9.29 2.01 -5.66
CA ASN A 170 -8.63 1.27 -4.59
C ASN A 170 -7.32 1.94 -4.13
N LEU A 171 -6.49 2.45 -5.04
CA LEU A 171 -5.26 3.18 -4.67
C LEU A 171 -5.58 4.50 -3.98
N SER A 172 -6.56 5.26 -4.47
CA SER A 172 -6.99 6.52 -3.83
C SER A 172 -7.56 6.28 -2.42
N SER A 173 -8.35 5.22 -2.23
CA SER A 173 -8.81 4.80 -0.91
C SER A 173 -7.63 4.41 0.00
N SER A 174 -6.60 3.74 -0.51
CA SER A 174 -5.38 3.45 0.26
C SER A 174 -4.57 4.70 0.61
N TRP A 175 -4.44 5.69 -0.29
CA TRP A 175 -3.77 6.97 -0.01
C TRP A 175 -4.40 7.69 1.19
N LEU A 176 -5.71 7.60 1.26
CA LEU A 176 -6.53 8.14 2.30
C LEU A 176 -6.31 7.48 3.67
N PHE A 177 -6.09 6.15 3.71
CA PHE A 177 -5.62 5.45 4.91
C PHE A 177 -4.22 5.90 5.33
N GLN A 178 -3.28 6.01 4.39
CA GLN A 178 -1.94 6.56 4.66
C GLN A 178 -2.04 7.95 5.32
N ARG A 179 -2.92 8.81 4.82
CA ARG A 179 -3.10 10.17 5.34
C ARG A 179 -3.63 10.17 6.78
N ALA A 180 -4.48 9.22 7.14
CA ALA A 180 -4.94 9.03 8.51
C ALA A 180 -3.83 8.49 9.45
N MET A 181 -2.87 7.75 8.91
CA MET A 181 -1.70 7.25 9.64
C MET A 181 -0.54 8.26 9.73
N SER A 182 -0.69 9.46 9.17
CA SER A 182 0.33 10.52 9.21
C SER A 182 0.12 11.43 10.42
N ALA A 183 1.15 11.62 11.26
CA ALA A 183 1.09 12.52 12.39
C ALA A 183 1.13 14.01 11.94
N LYS A 184 0.43 14.90 12.66
CA LYS A 184 0.36 16.33 12.34
C LYS A 184 0.59 17.20 13.58
N LYS A 185 1.42 18.24 13.44
CA LYS A 185 1.71 19.18 14.55
C LYS A 185 0.49 19.97 15.02
N GLN A 186 -0.47 20.25 14.15
CA GLN A 186 -1.62 21.13 14.43
C GLN A 186 -2.92 20.38 14.75
N SER A 187 -2.85 19.10 15.16
CA SER A 187 -4.04 18.36 15.58
C SER A 187 -4.18 18.34 17.10
N ASN A 188 -5.34 18.74 17.63
CA ASN A 188 -5.71 18.64 19.06
C ASN A 188 -5.95 17.17 19.50
N VAL A 189 -5.21 16.21 18.95
CA VAL A 189 -5.40 14.78 19.20
C VAL A 189 -4.28 14.25 20.10
N PRO A 190 -4.57 13.29 20.99
CA PRO A 190 -3.57 12.69 21.86
C PRO A 190 -2.41 12.03 21.07
N PRO A 191 -1.17 12.01 21.61
CA PRO A 191 -0.03 11.37 20.96
C PRO A 191 -0.19 9.87 20.64
N ASP A 192 -1.02 9.17 21.41
CA ASP A 192 -1.32 7.74 21.24
C ASP A 192 -2.42 7.45 20.21
N PHE A 193 -3.06 8.49 19.67
CA PHE A 193 -4.24 8.33 18.83
C PHE A 193 -3.99 7.41 17.63
N ILE A 194 -2.83 7.48 16.98
CA ILE A 194 -2.55 6.65 15.80
C ILE A 194 -2.50 5.16 16.19
N ASN A 195 -1.98 4.83 17.39
CA ASN A 195 -2.02 3.46 17.90
C ASN A 195 -3.47 3.04 18.20
N GLU A 196 -4.28 3.91 18.80
CA GLU A 196 -5.71 3.65 19.01
C GLU A 196 -6.47 3.47 17.69
N LEU A 197 -6.11 4.25 16.66
CA LEU A 197 -6.67 4.20 15.32
C LEU A 197 -6.37 2.87 14.64
N LEU A 198 -5.10 2.44 14.65
CA LEU A 198 -4.67 1.16 14.12
C LEU A 198 -5.35 0.02 14.86
N PHE A 199 -5.34 0.07 16.20
CA PHE A 199 -5.99 -0.94 17.03
C PHE A 199 -7.49 -1.03 16.74
N ALA A 200 -8.19 0.10 16.71
CA ALA A 200 -9.61 0.15 16.38
C ALA A 200 -9.89 -0.33 14.96
N ASN A 201 -9.02 -0.02 13.98
CA ASN A 201 -9.15 -0.48 12.60
C ASN A 201 -8.94 -2.00 12.50
N PHE A 202 -7.88 -2.55 13.11
CA PHE A 202 -7.64 -4.00 13.15
C PHE A 202 -8.77 -4.74 13.86
N ILE A 203 -9.25 -4.24 15.00
CA ILE A 203 -10.41 -4.80 15.71
C ILE A 203 -11.68 -4.69 14.87
N SER A 204 -11.86 -3.61 14.11
CA SER A 204 -13.02 -3.43 13.23
C SER A 204 -12.95 -4.37 12.03
N MET A 205 -11.78 -4.51 11.38
CA MET A 205 -11.52 -5.49 10.33
C MET A 205 -11.69 -6.93 10.82
N GLN A 206 -11.38 -7.20 12.09
CA GLN A 206 -11.58 -8.49 12.74
C GLN A 206 -13.04 -8.76 13.11
N LYS A 207 -13.84 -7.72 13.42
CA LYS A 207 -15.21 -7.87 13.94
C LYS A 207 -16.32 -7.68 12.90
N LEU A 208 -16.13 -6.82 11.90
CA LEU A 208 -17.21 -6.34 11.05
C LEU A 208 -16.72 -6.13 9.61
N GLY A 209 -17.35 -6.85 8.66
CA GLY A 209 -17.98 -6.10 7.59
C GLY A 209 -19.06 -5.21 8.20
N ASP A 210 -19.02 -3.92 7.86
CA ASP A 210 -19.85 -2.74 8.20
C ASP A 210 -20.52 -2.64 9.60
N PRO A 211 -20.22 -1.63 10.45
CA PRO A 211 -19.76 -0.28 10.14
C PRO A 211 -18.51 0.18 10.94
N VAL A 212 -17.49 0.65 10.21
CA VAL A 212 -16.29 1.27 10.78
C VAL A 212 -16.41 2.79 10.58
N LEU A 213 -16.71 3.55 11.62
CA LEU A 213 -16.85 5.02 11.49
C LEU A 213 -16.26 5.85 12.63
N ARG A 214 -15.56 5.24 13.59
CA ARG A 214 -14.79 6.01 14.60
C ARG A 214 -13.43 6.56 14.11
N PRO A 215 -12.69 5.88 13.21
CA PRO A 215 -11.41 6.35 12.64
C PRO A 215 -11.40 7.70 11.91
N PHE A 216 -12.57 8.14 11.47
CA PHE A 216 -12.78 9.18 10.45
C PHE A 216 -12.70 10.61 10.99
N LEU A 217 -12.70 10.79 12.32
CA LEU A 217 -12.78 12.10 12.95
C LEU A 217 -11.48 12.92 12.85
N GLN A 218 -10.37 12.31 12.42
CA GLN A 218 -9.08 13.00 12.26
C GLN A 218 -8.92 13.76 10.95
N VAL A 219 -9.54 13.29 9.86
CA VAL A 219 -9.20 13.80 8.51
C VAL A 219 -9.95 15.07 8.13
N GLY A 220 -10.88 15.54 8.97
CA GLY A 220 -11.72 16.71 8.71
C GLY A 220 -12.80 16.43 7.66
N ILE A 221 -13.91 17.18 7.73
CA ILE A 221 -15.08 16.99 6.85
C ILE A 221 -14.72 16.98 5.34
N PRO A 222 -13.82 17.83 4.83
CA PRO A 222 -13.46 17.80 3.41
C PRO A 222 -12.87 16.46 2.95
N VAL A 223 -11.99 15.85 3.76
CA VAL A 223 -11.37 14.57 3.41
C VAL A 223 -12.37 13.41 3.54
N LEU A 224 -13.37 13.54 4.42
CA LEU A 224 -14.45 12.56 4.53
C LEU A 224 -15.38 12.55 3.33
N LEU A 225 -15.71 13.73 2.80
CA LEU A 225 -16.48 13.83 1.56
C LEU A 225 -15.71 13.25 0.37
N GLU A 226 -14.39 13.50 0.31
CA GLU A 226 -13.52 12.88 -0.70
C GLU A 226 -13.47 11.35 -0.56
N TRP A 227 -13.30 10.82 0.67
CA TRP A 227 -13.39 9.38 0.97
C TRP A 227 -14.66 8.77 0.41
N PHE A 228 -15.81 9.37 0.73
CA PHE A 228 -17.10 8.85 0.30
C PHE A 228 -17.19 8.74 -1.23
N GLY A 229 -16.64 9.72 -1.95
CA GLY A 229 -16.51 9.67 -3.41
C GLY A 229 -15.69 8.48 -3.90
N HIS A 230 -14.50 8.25 -3.34
CA HIS A 230 -13.64 7.12 -3.74
C HIS A 230 -14.27 5.75 -3.41
N PHE A 231 -14.97 5.62 -2.28
CA PHE A 231 -15.69 4.41 -1.91
C PHE A 231 -16.89 4.13 -2.82
N ILE A 232 -17.66 5.16 -3.21
CA ILE A 232 -18.70 5.01 -4.23
C ILE A 232 -18.09 4.52 -5.54
N MET A 233 -16.97 5.12 -5.97
CA MET A 233 -16.28 4.70 -7.20
C MET A 233 -15.79 3.26 -7.13
N LEU A 234 -15.32 2.80 -5.96
CA LEU A 234 -14.93 1.41 -5.74
C LEU A 234 -16.13 0.45 -5.89
N GLY A 235 -17.27 0.79 -5.29
CA GLY A 235 -18.52 0.03 -5.44
C GLY A 235 -19.01 0.02 -6.88
N TYR A 236 -18.92 1.17 -7.55
CA TYR A 236 -19.29 1.32 -8.96
C TYR A 236 -18.39 0.49 -9.88
N TYR A 237 -17.07 0.51 -9.71
CA TYR A 237 -16.14 -0.30 -10.49
C TYR A 237 -16.35 -1.80 -10.25
N THR A 238 -16.63 -2.19 -9.01
CA THR A 238 -17.00 -3.57 -8.67
C THR A 238 -18.24 -4.01 -9.43
N PHE A 239 -19.29 -3.18 -9.45
CA PHE A 239 -20.51 -3.46 -10.19
C PHE A 239 -20.24 -3.59 -11.70
N LEU A 240 -19.53 -2.62 -12.28
CA LEU A 240 -19.21 -2.62 -13.71
C LEU A 240 -18.37 -3.84 -14.11
N SER A 241 -17.34 -4.16 -13.34
CA SER A 241 -16.48 -5.32 -13.60
C SER A 241 -17.20 -6.65 -13.43
N THR A 242 -18.14 -6.75 -12.49
CA THR A 242 -18.83 -8.01 -12.18
C THR A 242 -20.00 -8.27 -13.13
N PHE A 243 -20.78 -7.25 -13.43
CA PHE A 243 -22.05 -7.41 -14.15
C PHE A 243 -22.01 -6.89 -15.58
N LEU A 244 -21.30 -5.79 -15.85
CA LEU A 244 -21.31 -5.18 -17.17
C LEU A 244 -20.22 -5.75 -18.08
N ASP A 245 -18.97 -5.86 -17.60
CA ASP A 245 -17.83 -6.37 -18.38
C ASP A 245 -18.16 -7.68 -19.12
N PRO A 246 -18.66 -8.76 -18.46
CA PRO A 246 -18.89 -10.03 -19.14
C PRO A 246 -19.92 -9.94 -20.27
N THR A 247 -20.87 -9.00 -20.16
CA THR A 247 -21.93 -8.82 -21.15
C THR A 247 -21.48 -8.03 -22.37
N ILE A 248 -20.56 -7.07 -22.19
CA ILE A 248 -20.11 -6.19 -23.27
C ILE A 248 -18.83 -6.66 -23.94
N ARG A 249 -18.01 -7.47 -23.26
CA ARG A 249 -16.74 -8.00 -23.77
C ARG A 249 -16.86 -8.72 -25.12
N PRO A 250 -17.87 -9.56 -25.38
CA PRO A 250 -18.03 -10.20 -26.70
C PRO A 250 -18.28 -9.19 -27.84
N LEU A 251 -18.96 -8.08 -27.53
CA LEU A 251 -19.27 -7.04 -28.52
C LEU A 251 -18.03 -6.22 -28.88
N ILE A 252 -17.14 -5.97 -27.90
CA ILE A 252 -15.94 -5.14 -28.06
C ILE A 252 -14.99 -5.69 -29.13
N GLU A 253 -14.92 -7.01 -29.32
CA GLU A 253 -14.05 -7.63 -30.32
C GLU A 253 -14.42 -7.26 -31.76
N SER A 254 -15.67 -6.84 -31.99
CA SER A 254 -16.16 -6.39 -33.30
C SER A 254 -15.88 -4.91 -33.59
N PHE A 255 -15.39 -4.14 -32.60
CA PHE A 255 -15.20 -2.70 -32.75
C PHE A 255 -13.96 -2.33 -33.58
N PRO A 256 -13.95 -1.13 -34.20
CA PRO A 256 -12.75 -0.57 -34.81
C PRO A 256 -11.58 -0.54 -33.83
N ALA A 257 -10.35 -0.70 -34.35
CA ALA A 257 -9.16 -0.90 -33.52
C ALA A 257 -9.00 0.11 -32.37
N LYS A 258 -9.21 1.39 -32.64
CA LYS A 258 -9.11 2.46 -31.62
C LYS A 258 -10.16 2.29 -30.52
N MET A 259 -11.41 2.14 -30.92
CA MET A 259 -12.52 1.96 -29.99
C MET A 259 -12.35 0.69 -29.17
N ARG A 260 -11.92 -0.40 -29.79
CA ARG A 260 -11.59 -1.65 -29.10
C ARG A 260 -10.50 -1.47 -28.05
N TYR A 261 -9.43 -0.74 -28.38
CA TYR A 261 -8.37 -0.40 -27.42
C TYR A 261 -8.92 0.40 -26.23
N GLU A 262 -9.68 1.46 -26.49
CA GLU A 262 -10.25 2.32 -25.44
C GLU A 262 -11.17 1.53 -24.50
N TRP A 263 -12.02 0.65 -25.05
CA TRP A 263 -12.89 -0.23 -24.26
C TRP A 263 -12.10 -1.26 -23.46
N LYS A 264 -11.10 -1.93 -24.06
CA LYS A 264 -10.23 -2.87 -23.34
C LYS A 264 -9.55 -2.22 -22.13
N ARG A 265 -9.01 -1.01 -22.31
CA ARG A 265 -8.39 -0.24 -21.21
C ARG A 265 -9.41 0.18 -20.15
N GLY A 266 -10.63 0.53 -20.56
CA GLY A 266 -11.74 0.82 -19.63
C GLY A 266 -12.14 -0.39 -18.79
N LEU A 267 -12.25 -1.57 -19.41
CA LEU A 267 -12.55 -2.82 -18.70
C LEU A 267 -11.45 -3.18 -17.68
N GLU A 268 -10.18 -3.05 -18.08
CA GLU A 268 -9.05 -3.22 -17.17
C GLU A 268 -9.10 -2.23 -16.00
N ALA A 269 -9.46 -0.97 -16.25
CA ALA A 269 -9.62 0.02 -15.19
C ALA A 269 -10.66 -0.41 -14.15
N TRP A 270 -11.80 -0.96 -14.58
CA TRP A 270 -12.83 -1.46 -13.67
C TRP A 270 -12.32 -2.63 -12.84
N GLN A 271 -11.73 -3.63 -13.49
CA GLN A 271 -11.24 -4.83 -12.82
C GLN A 271 -10.15 -4.52 -11.80
N TYR A 272 -9.09 -3.81 -12.23
CA TYR A 272 -7.95 -3.52 -11.38
C TYR A 272 -8.24 -2.44 -10.35
N GLY A 273 -9.06 -1.44 -10.70
CA GLY A 273 -9.49 -0.39 -9.79
C GLY A 273 -10.43 -0.89 -8.69
N ALA A 274 -11.18 -1.96 -8.94
CA ALA A 274 -11.96 -2.68 -7.93
C ALA A 274 -11.11 -3.71 -7.13
N GLY A 275 -9.90 -4.02 -7.57
CA GLY A 275 -9.07 -5.06 -6.99
C GLY A 275 -9.51 -6.49 -7.32
N LEU A 276 -10.32 -6.69 -8.37
CA LEU A 276 -10.88 -7.99 -8.78
C LEU A 276 -9.96 -8.79 -9.72
N ASP A 277 -8.70 -8.38 -9.88
CA ASP A 277 -7.71 -9.05 -10.71
C ASP A 277 -6.96 -10.18 -9.99
N TYR A 278 -7.22 -10.41 -8.69
CA TYR A 278 -6.73 -11.59 -7.98
C TYR A 278 -7.48 -12.85 -8.44
N LYS A 279 -6.75 -13.82 -8.98
CA LYS A 279 -7.25 -15.18 -9.20
C LYS A 279 -6.63 -16.10 -8.16
N LEU A 280 -7.30 -16.28 -7.02
CA LEU A 280 -6.92 -17.32 -6.07
C LEU A 280 -7.18 -18.67 -6.71
N SER A 281 -6.20 -19.57 -6.69
CA SER A 281 -6.49 -20.97 -7.03
C SER A 281 -7.47 -21.54 -5.98
N PRO A 282 -8.33 -22.51 -6.35
CA PRO A 282 -9.28 -23.11 -5.40
C PRO A 282 -8.61 -23.69 -4.15
N SER A 283 -7.37 -24.17 -4.27
CA SER A 283 -6.55 -24.66 -3.14
C SER A 283 -6.15 -23.53 -2.20
N GLU A 284 -5.70 -22.40 -2.72
CA GLU A 284 -5.28 -21.25 -1.92
C GLU A 284 -6.48 -20.58 -1.24
N ALA A 285 -7.62 -20.47 -1.92
CA ALA A 285 -8.85 -19.93 -1.33
C ALA A 285 -9.33 -20.76 -0.12
N HIS A 286 -9.24 -22.09 -0.21
CA HIS A 286 -9.62 -23.01 0.87
C HIS A 286 -8.64 -22.96 2.06
N GLU A 287 -7.35 -22.76 1.79
CA GLU A 287 -6.32 -22.63 2.83
C GLU A 287 -6.39 -21.28 3.54
N THR A 288 -6.67 -20.20 2.81
CA THR A 288 -6.88 -18.86 3.36
C THR A 288 -8.12 -18.82 4.25
N ALA A 289 -9.23 -19.44 3.81
CA ALA A 289 -10.45 -19.56 4.59
C ALA A 289 -10.27 -20.40 5.88
N LYS A 290 -9.38 -21.40 5.87
CA LYS A 290 -9.01 -22.17 7.07
C LYS A 290 -8.14 -21.40 8.06
N ARG A 291 -7.31 -20.46 7.59
CA ARG A 291 -6.47 -19.59 8.45
C ARG A 291 -7.25 -18.42 9.04
N SER A 292 -8.30 -17.95 8.38
CA SER A 292 -9.17 -16.87 8.86
C SER A 292 -10.27 -17.31 9.83
N ASP A 293 -10.28 -18.57 10.28
CA ASP A 293 -11.26 -19.10 11.23
C ASP A 293 -10.95 -18.59 12.67
N PRO A 294 -11.76 -17.66 13.21
CA PRO A 294 -11.49 -17.03 14.51
C PRO A 294 -11.56 -18.03 15.69
N SER A 295 -12.13 -19.22 15.47
CA SER A 295 -12.26 -20.25 16.50
C SER A 295 -10.94 -20.97 16.83
N LYS A 296 -9.87 -20.74 16.05
CA LYS A 296 -8.57 -21.40 16.24
C LYS A 296 -7.49 -20.56 16.91
N GLU A 297 -7.67 -19.25 17.06
CA GLU A 297 -6.68 -18.36 17.72
C GLU A 297 -7.03 -17.98 19.16
N ILE A 298 -8.11 -18.51 19.72
CA ILE A 298 -8.46 -18.27 21.13
C ILE A 298 -8.10 -19.53 21.93
N PHE A 299 -7.15 -19.33 22.87
CA PHE A 299 -6.59 -20.23 23.89
C PHE A 299 -5.18 -20.81 23.64
N SER A 300 -4.17 -19.98 23.91
CA SER A 300 -3.01 -20.40 24.71
C SER A 300 -2.76 -19.35 25.80
N THR A 301 -3.56 -19.41 26.86
CA THR A 301 -3.24 -18.77 28.14
C THR A 301 -2.44 -19.79 28.95
N ASP A 302 -1.13 -19.85 28.74
CA ASP A 302 -0.19 -20.50 29.67
C ASP A 302 1.22 -19.97 29.41
N SER A 303 1.52 -18.77 29.93
CA SER A 303 2.88 -18.33 30.31
C SER A 303 2.84 -16.92 30.93
N LEU A 304 2.11 -16.79 32.04
CA LEU A 304 2.35 -15.78 33.05
C LEU A 304 2.38 -16.48 34.42
N LYS A 305 3.57 -16.99 34.76
CA LYS A 305 4.05 -17.14 36.13
C LYS A 305 5.50 -16.70 36.15
#